data_AF-A0A5C7DRQ7-F1
#
_entry.id   AF-A0A5C7DRQ7-F1
#
_cell.length_a   1.000
_cell.length_b   1.000
_cell.length_c   1.000
_cell.angle_alpha   90.00
_cell.angle_beta   90.00
_cell.angle_gamma   90.00
#
_symmetry.space_group_name_H-M   'P 1'
#
loop_
_entity.id
_entity.type
_entity.pdbx_description
1 polymer ?
#
loop_
_entity_poly.entity_id
_entity_poly.type
_entity_poly.pdbx_seq_one_letter_code
_entity_poly.pdbx_strand_id
1 'polypeptide(L)' 'MTNKEIMLNILKDKEWHCVICAFGKSSSHIASTVRELRKDGYEFETDPNNNNRFCQIKFCNKCKKNTTHRKLK' A
#
# COMPACT_ATOMS: atom_id res chain seq x y z
N MET A 1 -5.31 -10.83 14.82
CA MET A 1 -4.55 -9.92 13.94
C MET A 1 -5.51 -8.94 13.31
N THR A 2 -5.28 -7.64 13.51
CA THR A 2 -6.04 -6.56 12.89
C THR A 2 -5.59 -6.36 11.43
N ASN A 3 -6.44 -5.72 10.61
CA ASN A 3 -6.07 -5.35 9.22
C ASN A 3 -4.81 -4.48 9.18
N LYS A 4 -4.60 -3.67 10.22
CA LYS A 4 -3.41 -2.83 10.41
C LYS A 4 -2.15 -3.65 10.63
N GLU A 5 -2.19 -4.66 11.49
CA GLU A 5 -1.04 -5.56 11.74
C GLU A 5 -0.69 -6.37 10.49
N ILE A 6 -1.70 -6.90 9.79
CA ILE A 6 -1.51 -7.63 8.53
C ILE A 6 -0.84 -6.74 7.49
N MET A 7 -1.36 -5.51 7.31
CA MET A 7 -0.78 -4.53 6.39
C MET A 7 0.64 -4.15 6.77
N LEU A 8 0.92 -3.93 8.06
CA LEU A 8 2.27 -3.61 8.51
C LEU A 8 3.26 -4.75 8.24
N ASN A 9 2.87 -6.00 8.50
CA ASN A 9 3.73 -7.16 8.22
C ASN A 9 4.04 -7.29 6.73
N ILE A 10 3.02 -7.12 5.88
CA ILE A 10 3.17 -7.11 4.42
C ILE A 10 4.00 -5.92 3.93
N LEU A 11 3.96 -4.76 4.59
CA LEU A 11 4.75 -3.60 4.17
C LEU A 11 6.21 -3.67 4.62
N LYS A 12 6.48 -4.38 5.72
CA LYS A 12 7.83 -4.55 6.29
C LYS A 12 8.71 -5.49 5.47
N ASP A 13 8.11 -6.41 4.71
CA ASP A 13 8.85 -7.34 3.85
C ASP A 13 9.61 -6.64 2.70
N LYS A 14 9.24 -5.39 2.37
CA LYS A 14 9.75 -4.58 1.25
C LYS A 14 9.67 -5.26 -0.14
N GLU A 15 9.08 -6.45 -0.25
CA GLU A 15 8.84 -7.21 -1.50
C GLU A 15 7.52 -6.81 -2.17
N TRP A 16 7.06 -5.62 -1.85
CA TRP A 16 5.68 -5.26 -2.02
C TRP A 16 5.33 -4.99 -3.49
N HIS A 17 4.51 -5.86 -4.07
CA HIS A 17 4.24 -5.86 -5.51
C HIS A 17 3.07 -4.96 -5.89
N CYS A 18 1.85 -5.15 -5.38
CA CYS A 18 0.72 -4.24 -5.57
C CYS A 18 -0.44 -4.54 -4.61
N VAL A 19 -1.41 -3.61 -4.48
CA VAL A 19 -2.59 -3.77 -3.62
C VAL A 19 -3.35 -5.08 -3.90
N ILE A 20 -3.55 -5.42 -5.17
CA ILE A 20 -4.34 -6.60 -5.55
C ILE A 20 -3.61 -7.88 -5.18
N CYS A 21 -2.30 -7.97 -5.47
CA CYS A 21 -1.49 -9.14 -5.15
C CYS A 21 -1.35 -9.37 -3.65
N ALA A 22 -1.17 -8.29 -2.89
CA ALA A 22 -0.85 -8.38 -1.47
C ALA A 22 -2.10 -8.50 -0.58
N PHE A 23 -3.22 -7.89 -0.99
CA PHE A 23 -4.40 -7.76 -0.14
C PHE A 23 -5.67 -8.35 -0.76
N GLY A 24 -5.65 -8.76 -2.03
CA GLY A 24 -6.77 -9.44 -2.69
C GLY A 24 -8.10 -8.69 -2.51
N LYS A 25 -9.10 -9.39 -1.95
CA LYS A 25 -10.46 -8.85 -1.69
C LYS A 25 -10.51 -7.79 -0.58
N SER A 26 -9.46 -7.66 0.24
CA SER A 26 -9.39 -6.66 1.33
C SER A 26 -8.99 -5.26 0.84
N SER A 27 -8.98 -5.03 -0.47
CA SER A 27 -8.52 -3.78 -1.09
C SER A 27 -9.34 -2.54 -0.68
N SER A 28 -10.62 -2.71 -0.33
CA SER A 28 -11.53 -1.63 0.04
C SER A 28 -11.13 -0.92 1.34
N HIS A 29 -10.46 -1.60 2.28
CA HIS A 29 -10.11 -1.03 3.59
C HIS A 29 -8.71 -0.42 3.64
N ILE A 30 -7.88 -0.66 2.63
CA ILE A 30 -6.46 -0.26 2.62
C ILE A 30 -6.28 1.25 2.78
N ALA A 31 -7.13 2.05 2.14
CA ALA A 31 -7.03 3.50 2.25
C ALA A 31 -7.24 3.99 3.70
N SER A 32 -8.13 3.34 4.45
CA SER A 32 -8.35 3.63 5.87
C SER A 32 -7.14 3.20 6.70
N THR A 33 -6.68 1.97 6.50
CA THR A 33 -5.53 1.41 7.25
C THR A 33 -4.26 2.22 7.03
N VAL A 34 -4.02 2.74 5.82
CA VAL A 34 -2.89 3.64 5.54
C VAL A 34 -3.00 4.94 6.33
N ARG A 35 -4.20 5.52 6.44
CA ARG A 35 -4.40 6.75 7.21
C ARG A 35 -4.11 6.53 8.70
N GLU A 36 -4.52 5.38 9.24
CA GLU A 36 -4.20 4.99 10.62
C GLU A 36 -2.69 4.82 10.82
N LEU A 37 -2.02 4.06 9.95
CA LEU A 37 -0.57 3.88 10.00
C LEU A 37 0.18 5.22 9.92
N ARG A 38 -0.30 6.18 9.12
CA ARG A 38 0.27 7.52 9.09
C ARG A 38 0.08 8.30 10.39
N LYS A 39 -1.05 8.12 11.07
CA LYS A 39 -1.27 8.72 12.40
C LYS A 39 -0.30 8.14 13.44
N ASP A 40 0.13 6.90 13.27
CA ASP A 40 1.16 6.29 14.13
C ASP A 40 2.60 6.67 13.74
N GLY A 41 2.79 7.50 12.70
CA GLY A 41 4.09 8.00 12.27
C GLY A 41 4.77 7.22 11.14
N TYR A 42 4.10 6.24 10.53
CA TYR A 42 4.68 5.53 9.37
C TYR A 42 4.65 6.42 8.11
N GLU A 43 5.80 6.58 7.46
CA GLU A 43 5.93 7.28 6.19
C GLU A 43 5.71 6.34 5.01
N PHE A 44 5.00 6.80 3.98
CA PHE A 44 4.74 6.06 2.76
C PHE A 44 5.31 6.80 1.56
N GLU A 45 5.76 6.05 0.55
CA GLU A 45 6.07 6.59 -0.76
C GLU A 45 4.83 7.31 -1.33
N THR A 46 5.05 8.52 -1.83
CA THR A 46 4.03 9.34 -2.47
C THR A 46 4.13 9.29 -3.98
N ASP A 47 3.06 9.67 -4.66
CA ASP A 47 3.10 9.88 -6.10
C ASP A 47 4.07 11.04 -6.41
N PRO A 48 5.00 10.88 -7.36
CA PRO A 48 5.96 11.94 -7.72
C PRO A 48 5.26 13.19 -8.28
N ASN A 49 4.05 13.06 -8.83
CA ASN A 49 3.26 14.18 -9.33
C ASN A 49 2.26 14.71 -8.29
N ASN A 50 2.09 14.01 -7.15
CA ASN A 50 1.17 14.43 -6.09
C ASN A 50 1.60 13.89 -4.72
N ASN A 51 2.30 14.71 -3.94
CA ASN A 51 2.76 14.37 -2.59
C ASN A 51 1.64 14.09 -1.59
N ASN A 52 0.38 14.46 -1.88
CA ASN A 52 -0.77 14.12 -1.05
C ASN A 52 -1.35 12.74 -1.36
N ARG A 53 -0.82 12.05 -2.38
CA ARG A 53 -1.21 10.71 -2.78
C ARG A 53 -0.19 9.71 -2.24
N PHE A 54 -0.51 9.07 -1.12
CA PHE A 54 0.30 7.99 -0.49
C PHE A 54 0.16 6.64 -1.22
N CYS A 55 0.17 6.70 -2.55
CA CYS A 55 0.20 5.57 -3.43
C CYS A 55 0.75 5.98 -4.80
N GLN A 56 1.37 5.03 -5.49
CA GLN A 56 1.83 5.19 -6.86
C GLN A 56 1.04 4.25 -7.77
N ILE A 57 0.66 4.68 -8.97
CA ILE A 57 0.15 3.74 -9.96
C ILE A 57 1.34 3.20 -10.74
N LYS A 58 1.57 1.89 -10.65
CA LYS A 58 2.63 1.18 -11.37
C LYS A 58 2.08 -0.07 -12.04
N PHE A 59 2.78 -0.53 -13.07
CA PHE A 59 2.47 -1.82 -13.69
C PHE A 59 2.86 -2.95 -12.74
N CYS A 60 1.93 -3.87 -12.48
CA CYS A 60 2.20 -5.07 -11.71
C CYS A 60 2.40 -6.26 -12.65
N ASN A 61 3.57 -6.90 -12.59
CA ASN A 61 3.90 -8.04 -13.46
C ASN A 61 3.03 -9.27 -13.22
N LYS A 62 2.54 -9.46 -11.98
CA LYS A 62 1.62 -10.56 -11.61
C LYS A 62 0.19 -10.28 -12.08
N CYS A 63 -0.30 -9.04 -11.91
CA CYS A 63 -1.65 -8.67 -12.36
C CYS A 63 -1.75 -8.33 -13.85
N LYS A 64 -0.62 -8.17 -14.54
CA LYS A 64 -0.53 -7.77 -15.96
C LYS A 64 -1.30 -6.47 -16.29
N LYS A 65 -1.40 -5.56 -15.31
CA LYS A 65 -2.08 -4.27 -15.46
C LYS A 65 -1.51 -3.22 -14.50
N ASN A 66 -1.81 -1.96 -14.77
CA ASN A 66 -1.53 -0.86 -13.84
C ASN A 66 -2.41 -0.97 -12.61
N THR A 67 -1.79 -0.91 -11.43
CA THR A 67 -2.48 -1.06 -10.15
C THR A 67 -1.97 -0.05 -9.14
N THR A 68 -2.67 0.07 -8.01
CA THR A 68 -2.25 0.94 -6.91
C THR A 68 -1.15 0.27 -6.10
N HIS A 69 -0.06 1.00 -5.90
CA HIS A 69 1.09 0.59 -5.12
C HIS A 69 1.25 1.51 -3.88
N ARG A 70 1.63 1.00 -2.72
CA ARG A 70 1.80 1.67 -1.44
C ARG A 70 2.98 1.01 -0.73
N LYS A 71 4.07 1.74 -0.55
CA LYS A 71 5.28 1.22 0.06
C LYS A 71 5.69 2.13 1.21
N LEU A 72 6.28 1.59 2.26
CA LEU A 72 6.88 2.39 3.32
C LEU A 72 8.16 3.06 2.80
N LYS A 73 8.41 4.29 3.25
CA LYS A 73 9.64 5.02 2.96
C LYS A 73 10.78 4.55 3.86
#